data_AF-A0A543I5A5-F1
#
_entry.id   AF-A0A543I5A5-F1
#
_cell.length_a   1.000
_cell.length_b   1.000
_cell.length_c   1.000
_cell.angle_alpha   90.00
_cell.angle_beta   90.00
_cell.angle_gamma   90.00
#
_symmetry.space_group_name_H-M   'P 1'
#
loop_
_entity.id
_entity.type
_entity.pdbx_description
1 polymer ?
#
loop_
_entity_poly.entity_id
_entity_poly.type
_entity_poly.pdbx_seq_one_letter_code
_entity_poly.pdbx_strand_id
1 'polypeptide(L)' 'MCRAVTCRKCGKTTWAGCGQHIDQVLRGVPQAQRCQGHANEPRKSLFARLFSRS' A
#
# COMPACT_ATOMS: atom_id res chain seq x y z
N MET A 1 10.37 15.89 2.12
CA MET A 1 11.21 14.89 2.83
C MET A 1 10.67 13.49 2.54
N CYS A 2 11.43 12.64 1.84
CA CYS A 2 11.06 11.23 1.68
C CYS A 2 11.64 10.43 2.85
N ARG A 3 10.84 9.56 3.48
CA ARG A 3 11.32 8.69 4.58
C ARG A 3 10.66 7.32 4.52
N ALA A 4 11.36 6.32 5.05
CA ALA A 4 10.80 5.00 5.28
C ALA A 4 9.84 5.06 6.48
N VAL A 5 8.64 4.52 6.32
CA VAL A 5 7.62 4.43 7.38
C VAL A 5 6.96 3.06 7.33
N THR A 6 6.37 2.63 8.43
CA THR A 6 5.60 1.38 8.47
C THR A 6 4.19 1.60 7.93
N CYS A 7 3.75 0.75 7.01
CA CYS A 7 2.40 0.79 6.51
C CYS A 7 1.41 0.36 7.60
N ARG A 8 0.42 1.21 7.90
CA ARG A 8 -0.62 0.88 8.90
C ARG A 8 -1.63 -0.18 8.44
N LYS A 9 -1.67 -0.51 7.15
CA LYS A 9 -2.59 -1.53 6.59
C LYS A 9 -2.02 -2.94 6.65
N CYS A 10 -0.75 -3.10 6.24
CA CYS A 10 -0.11 -4.42 6.15
C CYS A 10 1.08 -4.61 7.10
N GLY A 11 1.50 -3.59 7.85
CA GLY A 11 2.66 -3.65 8.74
C GLY A 11 4.03 -3.69 8.03
N LYS A 12 4.06 -3.63 6.69
CA LYS A 12 5.31 -3.67 5.89
C LYS A 12 5.95 -2.30 5.76
N THR A 13 7.24 -2.26 5.43
CA THR A 13 7.97 -1.01 5.20
C THR A 13 7.52 -0.37 3.89
N THR A 14 7.12 0.90 3.96
CA THR A 14 6.68 1.74 2.84
C THR A 14 7.44 3.06 2.84
N TRP A 15 7.29 3.86 1.80
CA TRP A 15 7.80 5.24 1.78
C TRP A 15 6.67 6.24 2.03
N ALA A 16 7.01 7.38 2.61
CA ALA A 16 6.16 8.57 2.67
C ALA A 16 6.92 9.76 2.09
N GLY A 17 6.34 10.41 1.07
CA GLY A 17 6.93 11.57 0.39
C GLY A 17 6.61 11.62 -1.11
N CYS A 18 7.29 12.51 -1.83
CA CYS A 18 7.10 12.76 -3.27
C CYS A 18 7.55 11.64 -4.20
N GLY A 19 8.22 10.60 -3.70
CA GLY A 19 8.50 9.39 -4.48
C GLY A 19 9.72 9.47 -5.42
N GLN A 20 10.39 10.62 -5.51
CA GLN A 20 11.58 10.77 -6.37
C GLN A 20 12.79 9.93 -5.92
N HIS A 21 12.81 9.46 -4.68
CA HIS A 21 13.95 8.76 -4.10
C HIS A 21 13.55 7.42 -3.45
N ILE A 22 12.50 6.76 -3.96
CA ILE A 22 11.96 5.51 -3.37
C ILE A 22 13.04 4.43 -3.30
N ASP A 23 13.82 4.25 -4.36
CA ASP A 23 14.89 3.24 -4.40
C ASP A 23 15.99 3.48 -3.38
N GLN A 24 16.27 4.75 -3.06
CA GLN A 24 17.20 5.11 -1.98
C GLN A 24 16.58 4.87 -0.60
N VAL A 25 15.31 5.20 -0.41
CA VAL A 25 14.58 5.01 0.86
C VAL A 25 14.39 3.52 1.19
N LEU A 26 14.23 2.67 0.17
CA LEU A 26 14.05 1.23 0.31
C LEU A 26 15.34 0.43 0.06
N ARG A 27 16.50 1.11 -0.05
CA ARG A 27 17.80 0.49 -0.28
C ARG A 27 18.19 -0.32 0.97
N GLY A 28 17.98 -1.65 0.92
CA GLY A 28 18.17 -2.56 2.05
C GLY A 28 16.89 -3.22 2.57
N VAL A 29 15.71 -2.77 2.14
CA VAL A 29 14.44 -3.45 2.46
C VAL A 29 14.23 -4.57 1.44
N PRO A 30 14.15 -5.84 1.84
CA PRO A 30 13.86 -6.93 0.91
C PRO A 30 12.44 -6.81 0.36
N GLN A 31 12.22 -7.24 -0.88
CA GLN A 31 10.94 -7.08 -1.59
C GLN A 31 9.75 -7.70 -0.82
N ALA A 32 9.98 -8.77 -0.06
CA ALA A 32 8.98 -9.40 0.80
C ALA A 32 8.45 -8.45 1.91
N GLN A 33 9.31 -7.56 2.40
CA GLN A 33 9.02 -6.58 3.45
C GLN A 33 8.63 -5.20 2.90
N ARG A 34 8.62 -5.00 1.57
CA ARG A 34 8.14 -3.77 0.95
C ARG A 34 6.61 -3.81 0.84
N CYS A 35 5.98 -2.71 1.19
CA CYS A 35 4.57 -2.48 0.91
C CYS A 35 4.37 -2.28 -0.60
N GLN A 36 3.48 -3.05 -1.23
CA GLN A 36 3.17 -2.94 -2.67
C GLN A 36 2.15 -1.84 -2.98
N GLY A 37 1.81 -1.02 -1.98
CA GLY A 37 0.77 -0.01 -2.09
C GLY A 37 -0.63 -0.59 -1.90
N HIS A 38 -1.49 0.19 -1.26
CA HIS A 38 -2.89 -0.17 -0.98
C HIS A 38 -3.86 0.88 -1.54
N ALA A 39 -3.46 1.55 -2.62
CA ALA A 39 -4.30 2.50 -3.33
C ALA A 39 -5.49 1.80 -4.02
N ASN A 40 -5.32 0.52 -4.38
CA ASN A 40 -6.30 -0.33 -5.04
C ASN A 40 -6.82 -1.45 -4.13
N GLU A 41 -6.97 -1.22 -2.82
CA GLU A 41 -7.83 -2.12 -2.08
C GLU A 41 -9.24 -2.01 -2.66
N PRO A 42 -9.81 -3.09 -3.22
CA PRO A 42 -11.18 -3.07 -3.66
C PRO A 42 -12.01 -2.84 -2.40
N ARG A 43 -12.53 -1.61 -2.25
CA ARG A 43 -13.63 -1.34 -1.33
C ARG A 43 -14.69 -2.34 -1.77
N LYS A 44 -14.84 -3.45 -1.03
CA LYS A 44 -15.86 -4.46 -1.30
C LYS A 44 -17.17 -3.69 -1.31
N SER A 45 -17.62 -3.38 -2.52
CA SER A 45 -18.74 -2.51 -2.76
C SER A 45 -19.93 -3.26 -2.22
N LEU A 46 -20.39 -2.86 -1.04
CA LEU A 46 -21.53 -3.47 -0.35
C LEU A 46 -22.81 -3.42 -1.24
N PHE A 47 -22.79 -2.58 -2.27
CA PHE A 47 -23.77 -2.49 -3.34
C PHE A 47 -23.88 -3.73 -4.25
N ALA A 48 -22.86 -4.60 -4.34
CA ALA A 48 -22.93 -5.81 -5.15
C ALA A 48 -23.86 -6.90 -4.56
N ARG A 49 -24.27 -6.77 -3.30
CA ARG A 49 -25.18 -7.74 -2.63
C ARG A 49 -26.66 -7.43 -2.79
N LEU A 50 -27.01 -6.25 -3.29
CA LEU A 50 -28.42 -5.86 -3.49
C LEU A 50 -28.97 -6.26 -4.87
N PHE A 51 -28.10 -6.56 -5.85
CA PHE A 51 -28.53 -6.90 -7.22
C PHE A 51 -28.39 -8.38 -7.59
N SER A 52 -27.91 -9.25 -6.69
CA SER A 52 -27.78 -10.70 -6.95
C SER A 52 -28.98 -11.52 -6.46
N ARG A 53 -30.11 -10.85 -6.17
CA ARG A 53 -31.33 -11.47 -5.66
C ARG A 53 -32.52 -10.98 -6.49
N SER A 54 -32.51 -11.33 -7.77
CA SER A 54 -33.65 -11.26 -8.69
C SER A 54 -33.65 -12.52 -9.54
#